data_AF-A0A2E4X575-F1
#
_entry.id   AF-A0A2E4X575-F1
#
_cell.length_a   1.000
_cell.length_b   1.000
_cell.length_c   1.000
_cell.angle_alpha   90.00
_cell.angle_beta   90.00
_cell.angle_gamma   90.00
#
_symmetry.space_group_name_H-M   'P 1'
#
loop_
_entity.id
_entity.type
_entity.pdbx_description
1 polymer ?
#
loop_
_entity_poly.entity_id
_entity_poly.type
_entity_poly.pdbx_seq_one_letter_code
_entity_poly.pdbx_strand_id
1 'polypeptide(L)'
;MQNIFREVLHAGLIQEISIKRILIDKKSKFQRIQIFDTPIYGRVLALDGIIQITEKDEAAYSEMLVHPAIQILNSPKRVLIIGGGDGAVAEEVLKYKFINRIDLVDIDEEVIKLSKKYFKKINKNSLVHKKVNLYYEDAFKFISNTKKKYDLIIADRPDPVGAGKSLFRQSFYKYVNDILSQDGIAIFQSGVTFLQKSETKEVIKKVKKNFKKYGVLLTVVPSYIGGFMTLVWSSKKIDMMKSKIIKRKLKVKTTYYNEEIRKGSLSSPNFIKSIL
;
A
#
# COMPACT_ATOMS: atom_id res chain seq x y z
N MET A 1 33.18 -10.88 8.50
CA MET A 1 32.53 -9.62 8.08
C MET A 1 31.04 -9.75 8.34
N GLN A 2 30.42 -8.77 9.01
CA GLN A 2 28.98 -8.76 9.24
C GLN A 2 28.29 -8.54 7.88
N ASN A 3 27.37 -9.42 7.48
CA ASN A 3 26.57 -9.18 6.28
C ASN A 3 25.67 -7.97 6.52
N ILE A 4 25.77 -6.93 5.69
CA ILE A 4 25.00 -5.68 5.81
C ILE A 4 24.16 -5.51 4.54
N PHE A 5 22.89 -5.18 4.72
CA PHE A 5 22.01 -4.70 3.66
C PHE A 5 22.14 -3.18 3.58
N ARG A 6 22.28 -2.65 2.36
CA ARG A 6 22.37 -1.21 2.09
C ARG A 6 21.21 -0.80 1.20
N GLU A 7 20.34 0.05 1.72
CA GLU A 7 19.30 0.71 0.95
C GLU A 7 19.75 2.11 0.54
N VAL A 8 19.57 2.43 -0.73
CA VAL A 8 19.91 3.75 -1.31
C VAL A 8 18.72 4.26 -2.12
N LEU A 9 17.60 4.52 -1.42
CA LEU A 9 16.39 5.06 -2.04
C LEU A 9 16.52 6.57 -2.33
N HIS A 10 17.16 7.31 -1.44
CA HIS A 10 17.28 8.76 -1.51
C HIS A 10 18.72 9.18 -1.74
N ALA A 11 18.95 10.06 -2.72
CA ALA A 11 20.29 10.56 -3.01
C ALA A 11 20.91 11.23 -1.77
N GLY A 12 22.12 10.81 -1.39
CA GLY A 12 22.83 11.33 -0.22
C GLY A 12 22.42 10.72 1.13
N LEU A 13 21.52 9.73 1.14
CA LEU A 13 21.08 9.02 2.35
C LEU A 13 21.18 7.50 2.14
N ILE A 14 21.83 6.82 3.09
CA ILE A 14 22.00 5.37 3.08
C ILE A 14 21.45 4.82 4.39
N GLN A 15 20.62 3.79 4.29
CA GLN A 15 20.19 3.00 5.44
C GLN A 15 20.90 1.65 5.42
N GLU A 16 21.61 1.34 6.51
CA GLU A 16 22.31 0.08 6.69
C GLU A 16 21.62 -0.77 7.75
N ILE A 17 21.38 -2.05 7.44
CA ILE A 17 20.78 -3.01 8.37
C ILE A 17 21.63 -4.27 8.41
N SER A 18 21.97 -4.73 9.62
CA SER A 18 22.66 -6.01 9.79
C SER A 18 21.77 -7.17 9.35
N ILE A 19 22.33 -8.06 8.54
CA ILE A 19 21.67 -9.27 8.07
C ILE A 19 22.05 -10.41 9.01
N LYS A 20 21.04 -11.06 9.59
CA LYS A 20 21.22 -12.30 10.36
C LYS A 20 21.44 -13.49 9.42
N ARG A 21 20.66 -13.60 8.34
CA ARG A 21 20.84 -14.60 7.28
C ARG A 21 20.10 -14.21 6.01
N ILE A 22 20.63 -14.62 4.86
CA ILE A 22 19.98 -14.47 3.56
C ILE A 22 19.18 -15.74 3.28
N LEU A 23 17.95 -15.60 2.79
CA LEU A 23 17.06 -16.71 2.43
C LEU A 23 16.87 -16.82 0.92
N ILE A 24 16.78 -15.68 0.24
CA ILE A 24 16.65 -15.57 -1.22
C ILE A 24 17.44 -14.34 -1.66
N ASP A 25 18.16 -14.49 -2.77
CA ASP A 25 18.68 -13.39 -3.56
C ASP A 25 18.67 -13.85 -5.02
N LYS A 26 17.76 -13.29 -5.83
CA LYS A 26 17.66 -13.65 -7.25
C LYS A 26 17.05 -12.54 -8.07
N LYS A 27 17.15 -12.68 -9.39
CA LYS A 27 16.52 -11.78 -10.36
C LYS A 27 15.30 -12.45 -10.98
N SER A 28 14.14 -11.80 -10.93
CA SER A 28 12.94 -12.17 -11.69
C SER A 28 13.00 -11.57 -13.10
N LYS A 29 11.89 -11.68 -13.85
CA LYS A 29 11.76 -10.96 -15.13
C LYS A 29 11.74 -9.44 -14.97
N PHE A 30 11.42 -8.93 -13.78
CA PHE A 30 11.15 -7.51 -13.55
C PHE A 30 12.18 -6.83 -12.64
N GLN A 31 12.68 -7.53 -11.63
CA GLN A 31 13.47 -6.92 -10.55
C GLN A 31 14.33 -7.95 -9.80
N ARG A 32 15.30 -7.47 -9.02
CA ARG A 32 16.00 -8.29 -8.03
C ARG A 32 15.11 -8.45 -6.81
N ILE A 33 14.91 -9.69 -6.36
CA ILE A 33 14.15 -10.04 -5.16
C ILE A 33 15.11 -10.57 -4.11
N GLN A 34 15.13 -9.91 -2.95
CA GLN A 34 15.92 -10.33 -1.79
C GLN A 34 15.00 -10.60 -0.61
N ILE A 35 15.20 -11.74 0.06
CA ILE A 35 14.54 -12.07 1.32
C ILE A 35 15.61 -12.46 2.32
N PHE A 36 15.63 -11.78 3.45
CA PHE A 36 16.62 -12.00 4.50
C PHE A 36 16.00 -11.73 5.86
N ASP A 37 16.59 -12.32 6.91
CA ASP A 37 16.20 -12.04 8.28
C ASP A 37 17.20 -11.03 8.88
N THR A 38 16.70 -10.09 9.67
CA THR A 38 17.47 -9.07 10.40
C THR A 38 17.27 -9.23 11.92
N PRO A 39 18.21 -8.79 12.76
CA PRO A 39 18.02 -8.82 14.21
C PRO A 39 16.87 -7.93 14.72
N ILE A 40 16.64 -6.79 14.06
CA ILE A 40 15.72 -5.76 14.57
C ILE A 40 14.32 -5.80 13.94
N TYR A 41 14.19 -6.15 12.65
CA TYR A 41 12.91 -6.13 11.91
C TYR A 41 12.34 -7.53 11.60
N GLY A 42 13.05 -8.60 11.97
CA GLY A 42 12.68 -9.95 11.56
C GLY A 42 12.90 -10.14 10.06
N ARG A 43 11.99 -10.86 9.38
CA ARG A 43 12.10 -11.09 7.94
C ARG A 43 11.76 -9.84 7.13
N VAL A 44 12.58 -9.58 6.10
CA VAL A 44 12.49 -8.43 5.20
C VAL A 44 12.37 -8.91 3.76
N LEU A 45 11.50 -8.27 2.98
CA LEU A 45 11.49 -8.32 1.52
C LEU A 45 12.10 -7.02 1.01
N ALA A 46 13.08 -7.13 0.13
CA ALA A 46 13.58 -6.00 -0.64
C ALA A 46 13.49 -6.30 -2.14
N LEU A 47 13.12 -5.28 -2.91
CA LEU A 47 13.02 -5.30 -4.36
C LEU A 47 13.94 -4.23 -4.93
N ASP A 48 14.83 -4.61 -5.85
CA ASP A 48 15.87 -3.74 -6.41
C ASP A 48 16.68 -2.97 -5.34
N GLY A 49 16.90 -3.60 -4.18
CA GLY A 49 17.65 -3.00 -3.07
C GLY A 49 16.85 -2.05 -2.20
N ILE A 50 15.54 -1.94 -2.39
CA ILE A 50 14.62 -1.12 -1.60
C ILE A 50 13.72 -2.02 -0.75
N ILE A 51 13.65 -1.78 0.56
CA ILE A 51 12.78 -2.47 1.52
C ILE A 51 11.32 -2.24 1.11
N GLN A 52 10.58 -3.33 0.98
CA GLN A 52 9.16 -3.30 0.65
C GLN A 52 8.25 -3.69 1.80
N ILE A 53 8.76 -4.48 2.75
CA ILE A 53 8.01 -4.89 3.94
C ILE A 53 8.94 -5.56 4.96
N THR A 54 8.61 -5.40 6.25
CA THR A 54 9.25 -6.13 7.35
C THR A 54 8.24 -6.76 8.29
N GLU A 55 8.61 -7.87 8.95
CA GLU A 55 7.73 -8.55 9.92
C GLU A 55 7.35 -7.68 11.13
N LYS A 56 8.15 -6.67 11.48
CA LYS A 56 7.96 -5.93 12.74
C LYS A 56 7.03 -4.73 12.63
N ASP A 57 6.99 -4.07 11.48
CA ASP A 57 6.30 -2.78 11.32
C ASP A 57 5.34 -2.67 10.14
N GLU A 58 5.14 -3.75 9.37
CA GLU A 58 4.19 -3.77 8.26
C GLU A 58 2.77 -3.34 8.67
N ALA A 59 2.36 -3.65 9.90
CA ALA A 59 1.03 -3.30 10.42
C ALA A 59 0.79 -1.78 10.41
N ALA A 60 1.83 -0.95 10.57
CA ALA A 60 1.67 0.50 10.47
C ALA A 60 1.27 0.96 9.06
N TYR A 61 1.63 0.18 8.06
CA TYR A 61 1.35 0.45 6.65
C TYR A 61 0.05 -0.23 6.19
N SER A 62 -0.03 -1.55 6.31
CA SER A 62 -1.14 -2.37 5.81
C SER A 62 -2.47 -2.00 6.48
N GLU A 63 -2.49 -1.81 7.80
CA GLU A 63 -3.69 -1.42 8.54
C GLU A 63 -4.18 -0.03 8.13
N MET A 64 -3.26 0.91 7.88
CA MET A 64 -3.58 2.30 7.50
C MET A 64 -4.02 2.44 6.04
N LEU A 65 -3.59 1.53 5.15
CA LEU A 65 -4.13 1.45 3.79
C LEU A 65 -5.57 0.92 3.75
N VAL A 66 -5.99 0.15 4.75
CA VAL A 66 -7.26 -0.60 4.71
C VAL A 66 -8.32 -0.01 5.63
N HIS A 67 -8.05 0.05 6.93
CA HIS A 67 -9.10 0.29 7.92
C HIS A 67 -9.71 1.69 7.87
N PRO A 68 -8.95 2.79 7.68
CA PRO A 68 -9.54 4.12 7.60
C PRO A 68 -10.65 4.24 6.56
N ALA A 69 -10.51 3.58 5.40
CA ALA A 69 -11.51 3.59 4.35
C ALA A 69 -12.62 2.56 4.56
N ILE A 70 -12.30 1.29 4.85
CA ILE A 70 -13.33 0.25 5.00
C ILE A 70 -14.32 0.60 6.13
N GLN A 71 -13.84 1.21 7.22
CA GLN A 71 -14.66 1.54 8.40
C GLN A 71 -15.70 2.65 8.15
N ILE A 72 -15.60 3.40 7.05
CA ILE A 72 -16.55 4.46 6.68
C ILE A 72 -17.37 4.15 5.43
N LEU A 73 -17.00 3.12 4.67
CA LEU A 73 -17.73 2.67 3.49
C LEU A 73 -19.01 1.93 3.90
N ASN A 74 -20.14 2.28 3.27
CA ASN A 74 -21.39 1.58 3.52
C ASN A 74 -21.44 0.24 2.75
N SER A 75 -21.12 -0.85 3.44
CA SER A 75 -21.25 -2.21 2.91
C SER A 75 -20.41 -2.51 1.65
N PRO A 76 -19.11 -2.15 1.60
CA PRO A 76 -18.28 -2.43 0.44
C PRO A 76 -18.18 -3.95 0.22
N LYS A 77 -18.07 -4.37 -1.05
CA LYS A 77 -18.08 -5.78 -1.45
C LYS A 77 -16.87 -6.18 -2.29
N ARG A 78 -16.35 -5.25 -3.09
CA ARG A 78 -15.24 -5.52 -4.03
C ARG A 78 -14.07 -4.60 -3.74
N VAL A 79 -12.91 -5.20 -3.52
CA VAL A 79 -11.65 -4.49 -3.30
C VAL A 79 -10.69 -4.81 -4.45
N LEU A 80 -10.03 -3.78 -4.97
CA LEU A 80 -8.89 -3.92 -5.88
C LEU A 80 -7.61 -3.53 -5.14
N ILE A 81 -6.61 -4.39 -5.16
CA ILE A 81 -5.25 -4.11 -4.70
C ILE A 81 -4.36 -4.08 -5.94
N ILE A 82 -3.68 -2.96 -6.16
CA ILE A 82 -2.70 -2.77 -7.24
C ILE A 82 -1.33 -2.84 -6.60
N GLY A 83 -0.53 -3.84 -6.99
CA GLY A 83 0.67 -4.28 -6.27
C GLY A 83 0.30 -5.18 -5.08
N GLY A 84 0.97 -4.98 -3.94
CA GLY A 84 0.71 -5.73 -2.70
C GLY A 84 0.99 -7.24 -2.80
N GLY A 85 1.94 -7.66 -3.65
CA GLY A 85 2.29 -9.06 -3.87
C GLY A 85 2.80 -9.82 -2.63
N ASP A 86 3.14 -9.11 -1.55
CA ASP A 86 3.43 -9.68 -0.22
C ASP A 86 2.19 -10.24 0.49
N GLY A 87 1.02 -9.65 0.21
CA GLY A 87 -0.29 -10.08 0.71
C GLY A 87 -0.70 -9.51 2.07
N ALA A 88 0.04 -8.58 2.67
CA ALA A 88 -0.31 -7.94 3.94
C ALA A 88 -1.64 -7.17 3.82
N VAL A 89 -1.77 -6.31 2.81
CA VAL A 89 -3.02 -5.56 2.55
C VAL A 89 -4.20 -6.50 2.34
N ALA A 90 -3.99 -7.61 1.61
CA ALA A 90 -5.05 -8.61 1.40
C ALA A 90 -5.46 -9.29 2.70
N GLU A 91 -4.53 -9.57 3.61
CA GLU A 91 -4.83 -10.11 4.95
C GLU A 91 -5.74 -9.15 5.73
N GLU A 92 -5.40 -7.87 5.72
CA GLU A 92 -6.16 -6.85 6.45
C GLU A 92 -7.58 -6.68 5.90
N VAL A 93 -7.74 -6.73 4.58
CA VAL A 93 -9.07 -6.71 3.94
C VAL A 93 -9.88 -7.96 4.28
N LEU A 94 -9.24 -9.14 4.41
CA LEU A 94 -9.92 -10.40 4.74
C LEU A 94 -10.50 -10.44 6.15
N LYS A 95 -10.02 -9.59 7.08
CA LYS A 95 -10.64 -9.42 8.40
C LYS A 95 -12.12 -8.99 8.29
N TYR A 96 -12.52 -8.41 7.16
CA TYR A 96 -13.89 -7.97 6.88
C TYR A 96 -14.69 -9.04 6.13
N LYS A 97 -15.40 -9.89 6.88
CA LYS A 97 -16.16 -11.03 6.32
C LYS A 97 -17.18 -10.65 5.23
N PHE A 98 -17.70 -9.42 5.26
CA PHE A 98 -18.66 -8.92 4.28
C PHE A 98 -18.03 -8.54 2.92
N ILE A 99 -16.70 -8.49 2.81
CA ILE A 99 -16.00 -8.40 1.54
C ILE A 99 -16.16 -9.74 0.82
N ASN A 100 -16.64 -9.68 -0.42
CA ASN A 100 -16.94 -10.88 -1.20
C ASN A 100 -15.79 -11.21 -2.16
N ARG A 101 -15.05 -10.21 -2.60
CA ARG A 101 -14.00 -10.36 -3.62
C ARG A 101 -12.87 -9.35 -3.42
N ILE A 102 -11.65 -9.85 -3.49
CA ILE A 102 -10.41 -9.08 -3.58
C ILE A 102 -9.78 -9.48 -4.91
N ASP A 103 -9.61 -8.53 -5.83
CA ASP A 103 -8.76 -8.70 -7.00
C ASP A 103 -7.39 -8.06 -6.63
N LEU A 104 -6.31 -8.83 -6.71
CA LEU A 104 -4.94 -8.36 -6.44
C LEU A 104 -4.14 -8.49 -7.74
N VAL A 105 -3.60 -7.38 -8.21
CA VAL A 105 -2.92 -7.30 -9.50
C VAL A 105 -1.47 -6.93 -9.27
N ASP A 106 -0.57 -7.87 -9.54
CA ASP A 106 0.88 -7.67 -9.41
C ASP A 106 1.55 -8.20 -10.68
N ILE A 107 2.54 -7.48 -11.19
CA ILE A 107 3.22 -7.85 -12.42
C ILE A 107 4.21 -9.02 -12.21
N ASP A 108 4.73 -9.17 -10.99
CA ASP A 108 5.79 -10.12 -10.69
C ASP A 108 5.25 -11.33 -9.90
N GLU A 109 4.84 -12.36 -10.63
CA GLU A 109 4.37 -13.64 -10.04
C GLU A 109 5.38 -14.24 -9.05
N GLU A 110 6.68 -14.01 -9.25
CA GLU A 110 7.71 -14.56 -8.37
C GLU A 110 7.69 -13.91 -6.98
N VAL A 111 7.33 -12.63 -6.88
CA VAL A 111 7.11 -11.95 -5.59
C VAL A 111 5.98 -12.66 -4.84
N ILE A 112 4.83 -12.90 -5.49
CA ILE A 112 3.68 -13.57 -4.87
C ILE A 112 4.04 -15.00 -4.44
N LYS A 113 4.74 -15.75 -5.29
CA LYS A 113 5.17 -17.13 -4.99
C LYS A 113 6.08 -17.18 -3.77
N LEU A 114 7.08 -16.31 -3.71
CA LEU A 114 7.97 -16.21 -2.56
C LEU A 114 7.23 -15.74 -1.31
N SER A 115 6.25 -14.83 -1.45
CA SER A 115 5.44 -14.34 -0.33
C SER A 115 4.54 -15.37 0.29
N LYS A 116 3.95 -16.26 -0.52
CA LYS A 116 3.25 -17.46 -0.02
C LYS A 116 4.15 -18.37 0.82
N LYS A 117 5.44 -18.45 0.50
CA LYS A 117 6.41 -19.33 1.18
C LYS A 117 7.01 -18.67 2.43
N TYR A 118 7.44 -17.42 2.33
CA TYR A 118 8.29 -16.77 3.33
C TYR A 118 7.56 -15.76 4.21
N PHE A 119 6.38 -15.25 3.84
CA PHE A 119 5.71 -14.16 4.58
C PHE A 119 4.40 -14.57 5.24
N LYS A 120 4.23 -15.85 5.57
CA LYS A 120 3.01 -16.37 6.23
C LYS A 120 2.68 -15.71 7.58
N LYS A 121 3.68 -15.19 8.30
CA LYS A 121 3.44 -14.45 9.56
C LYS A 121 2.74 -13.11 9.33
N ILE A 122 3.03 -12.49 8.19
CA ILE A 122 2.44 -11.22 7.75
C ILE A 122 1.10 -11.51 7.07
N ASN A 123 1.13 -12.23 5.95
CA ASN A 123 -0.04 -12.37 5.09
C ASN A 123 -1.07 -13.39 5.58
N LYS A 124 -0.76 -14.22 6.58
CA LYS A 124 -1.65 -15.25 7.16
C LYS A 124 -2.40 -16.09 6.13
N ASN A 125 -1.70 -16.47 5.05
CA ASN A 125 -2.24 -17.22 3.91
C ASN A 125 -3.31 -16.47 3.08
N SER A 126 -3.35 -15.13 3.12
CA SER A 126 -4.27 -14.31 2.32
C SER A 126 -4.15 -14.61 0.83
N LEU A 127 -2.92 -14.81 0.33
CA LEU A 127 -2.62 -15.07 -1.07
C LEU A 127 -3.12 -16.43 -1.60
N VAL A 128 -3.63 -17.31 -0.74
CA VAL A 128 -4.29 -18.58 -1.14
C VAL A 128 -5.75 -18.63 -0.70
N HIS A 129 -6.27 -17.53 -0.16
CA HIS A 129 -7.65 -17.46 0.31
C HIS A 129 -8.62 -17.37 -0.88
N LYS A 130 -9.72 -18.15 -0.85
CA LYS A 130 -10.71 -18.24 -1.95
C LYS A 130 -11.36 -16.92 -2.41
N LYS A 131 -11.27 -15.85 -1.61
CA LYS A 131 -11.77 -14.51 -1.94
C LYS A 131 -10.74 -13.64 -2.67
N VAL A 132 -9.46 -14.03 -2.65
CA VAL A 132 -8.35 -13.32 -3.29
C VAL A 132 -8.12 -13.93 -4.68
N ASN A 133 -8.28 -13.10 -5.70
CA ASN A 133 -8.09 -13.46 -7.10
C ASN A 133 -6.80 -12.76 -7.54
N LEU A 134 -5.79 -13.54 -7.90
CA LEU A 134 -4.48 -13.03 -8.31
C LEU A 134 -4.46 -12.83 -9.82
N TYR A 135 -4.01 -11.67 -10.27
CA TYR A 135 -3.75 -11.37 -11.68
C TYR A 135 -2.28 -11.02 -11.84
N TYR A 136 -1.56 -11.86 -12.60
CA TYR A 136 -0.14 -11.67 -12.87
C TYR A 136 0.05 -10.84 -14.15
N GLU A 137 -0.28 -9.55 -14.07
CA GLU A 137 -0.26 -8.65 -15.22
C GLU A 137 0.08 -7.21 -14.85
N ASP A 138 0.40 -6.39 -15.85
CA ASP A 138 0.60 -4.95 -15.66
C ASP A 138 -0.71 -4.30 -15.18
N ALA A 139 -0.67 -3.72 -13.98
CA ALA A 139 -1.85 -3.12 -13.37
C ALA A 139 -2.42 -1.93 -14.15
N PHE A 140 -1.59 -1.17 -14.87
CA PHE A 140 -2.05 -0.10 -15.75
C PHE A 140 -2.91 -0.66 -16.89
N LYS A 141 -2.49 -1.79 -17.48
CA LYS A 141 -3.29 -2.51 -18.50
C LYS A 141 -4.56 -3.12 -17.92
N PHE A 142 -4.49 -3.68 -16.70
CA PHE A 142 -5.66 -4.23 -16.03
C PHE A 142 -6.74 -3.16 -15.83
N ILE A 143 -6.38 -2.01 -15.25
CA ILE A 143 -7.34 -0.95 -14.93
C ILE A 143 -7.88 -0.24 -16.17
N SER A 144 -7.14 -0.19 -17.27
CA SER A 144 -7.62 0.42 -18.52
C SER A 144 -8.68 -0.44 -19.22
N ASN A 145 -8.66 -1.76 -19.00
CA ASN A 145 -9.48 -2.72 -19.73
C ASN A 145 -10.65 -3.28 -18.91
N THR A 146 -10.55 -3.26 -17.59
CA THR A 146 -11.59 -3.83 -16.72
C THR A 146 -12.88 -3.00 -16.76
N LYS A 147 -14.01 -3.68 -16.87
CA LYS A 147 -15.35 -3.09 -16.74
C LYS A 147 -15.90 -3.19 -15.31
N LYS A 148 -15.17 -3.85 -14.40
CA LYS A 148 -15.58 -4.04 -13.01
C LYS A 148 -15.56 -2.71 -12.27
N LYS A 149 -16.46 -2.58 -11.28
CA LYS A 149 -16.42 -1.50 -10.29
C LYS A 149 -15.92 -2.01 -8.94
N TYR A 150 -15.20 -1.15 -8.23
CA TYR A 150 -14.61 -1.44 -6.93
C TYR A 150 -15.03 -0.40 -5.90
N ASP A 151 -15.36 -0.86 -4.69
CA ASP A 151 -15.78 0.01 -3.59
C ASP A 151 -14.57 0.57 -2.83
N LEU A 152 -13.47 -0.18 -2.85
CA LEU A 152 -12.17 0.25 -2.37
C LEU A 152 -11.09 -0.13 -3.38
N ILE A 153 -10.24 0.83 -3.73
CA ILE A 153 -9.03 0.60 -4.53
C ILE A 153 -7.83 1.01 -3.69
N ILE A 154 -6.87 0.11 -3.52
CA ILE A 154 -5.62 0.35 -2.80
C ILE A 154 -4.48 0.22 -3.80
N ALA A 155 -3.80 1.32 -4.09
CA ALA A 155 -2.58 1.33 -4.88
C ALA A 155 -1.37 1.22 -3.94
N ASP A 156 -1.04 -0.04 -3.62
CA ASP A 156 0.12 -0.46 -2.84
C ASP A 156 1.28 -0.78 -3.79
N ARG A 157 1.81 0.28 -4.38
CA ARG A 157 2.80 0.21 -5.46
C ARG A 157 4.18 0.60 -4.94
N PRO A 158 5.25 0.05 -5.54
CA PRO A 158 6.60 0.53 -5.26
C PRO A 158 6.79 1.97 -5.79
N ASP A 159 7.89 2.58 -5.38
CA ASP A 159 8.37 3.87 -5.87
C ASP A 159 8.46 3.89 -7.42
N PRO A 160 8.48 5.07 -8.08
CA PRO A 160 8.44 5.22 -9.54
C PRO A 160 9.75 4.83 -10.25
N VAL A 161 10.32 3.68 -9.90
CA VAL A 161 11.49 3.04 -10.50
C VAL A 161 11.03 1.79 -11.26
N GLY A 162 11.75 1.44 -12.34
CA GLY A 162 11.47 0.23 -13.12
C GLY A 162 10.00 0.11 -13.57
N ALA A 163 9.37 -1.00 -13.20
CA ALA A 163 7.97 -1.33 -13.53
C ALA A 163 6.94 -0.39 -12.88
N GLY A 164 7.27 0.29 -11.78
CA GLY A 164 6.34 1.17 -11.06
C GLY A 164 5.99 2.47 -11.81
N LYS A 165 6.82 2.90 -12.77
CA LYS A 165 6.70 4.19 -13.48
C LYS A 165 5.34 4.42 -14.15
N SER A 166 4.74 3.38 -14.75
CA SER A 166 3.46 3.51 -15.46
C SER A 166 2.32 3.92 -14.54
N LEU A 167 2.38 3.53 -13.27
CA LEU A 167 1.35 3.79 -12.27
C LEU A 167 1.32 5.27 -11.87
N PHE A 168 2.38 6.04 -12.11
CA PHE A 168 2.44 7.47 -11.78
C PHE A 168 1.96 8.38 -12.92
N ARG A 169 1.55 7.82 -14.06
CA ARG A 169 1.01 8.57 -15.21
C ARG A 169 -0.33 9.21 -14.87
N GLN A 170 -0.66 10.33 -15.52
CA GLN A 170 -1.95 11.01 -15.32
C GLN A 170 -3.16 10.11 -15.64
N SER A 171 -3.06 9.29 -16.68
CA SER A 171 -4.10 8.36 -17.12
C SER A 171 -4.43 7.29 -16.09
N PHE A 172 -3.46 6.89 -15.25
CA PHE A 172 -3.69 5.93 -14.17
C PHE A 172 -4.81 6.40 -13.23
N TYR A 173 -4.73 7.64 -12.75
CA TYR A 173 -5.72 8.20 -11.82
C TYR A 173 -7.10 8.37 -12.47
N LYS A 174 -7.14 8.63 -13.78
CA LYS A 174 -8.38 8.64 -14.56
C LYS A 174 -9.00 7.23 -14.59
N TYR A 175 -8.22 6.21 -14.93
CA TYR A 175 -8.72 4.83 -14.97
C TYR A 175 -9.19 4.36 -13.59
N VAL A 176 -8.44 4.68 -12.53
CA VAL A 176 -8.86 4.41 -11.14
C VAL A 176 -10.19 5.10 -10.85
N ASN A 177 -10.38 6.36 -11.22
CA ASN A 177 -11.67 7.04 -11.07
C ASN A 177 -12.77 6.33 -11.86
N ASP A 178 -12.52 5.97 -13.12
CA ASP A 178 -13.50 5.33 -14.00
C ASP A 178 -13.98 4.00 -13.39
N ILE A 179 -13.11 3.19 -12.81
CA ILE A 179 -13.46 1.89 -12.19
C ILE A 179 -13.88 1.97 -10.71
N LEU A 180 -13.76 3.13 -10.06
CA LEU A 180 -14.24 3.32 -8.69
C LEU A 180 -15.76 3.43 -8.64
N SER A 181 -16.40 2.72 -7.69
CA SER A 181 -17.82 2.86 -7.38
C SER A 181 -18.17 4.31 -7.00
N GLN A 182 -19.44 4.68 -7.14
CA GLN A 182 -19.89 6.06 -6.91
C GLN A 182 -19.62 6.56 -5.48
N ASP A 183 -19.72 5.65 -4.52
CA ASP A 183 -19.42 5.89 -3.09
C ASP A 183 -18.11 5.21 -2.68
N GLY A 184 -17.24 4.88 -3.64
CA GLY A 184 -15.97 4.22 -3.37
C GLY A 184 -14.88 5.19 -2.89
N ILE A 185 -13.82 4.61 -2.33
CA ILE A 185 -12.59 5.33 -1.95
C ILE A 185 -11.40 4.67 -2.67
N ALA A 186 -10.47 5.48 -3.15
CA ALA A 186 -9.16 5.02 -3.57
C ALA A 186 -8.09 5.55 -2.61
N ILE A 187 -7.10 4.73 -2.27
CA ILE A 187 -5.93 5.12 -1.46
C ILE A 187 -4.66 4.79 -2.26
N PHE A 188 -3.70 5.71 -2.22
CA PHE A 188 -2.43 5.61 -2.94
C PHE A 188 -1.26 5.78 -1.98
N GLN A 189 -0.34 4.83 -1.97
CA GLN A 189 1.01 5.08 -1.45
C GLN A 189 1.63 6.28 -2.20
N SER A 190 2.24 7.21 -1.44
CA SER A 190 2.81 8.45 -1.97
C SER A 190 4.14 8.83 -1.30
N GLY A 191 4.90 7.84 -0.83
CA GLY A 191 6.22 8.05 -0.24
C GLY A 191 6.24 8.75 1.12
N VAL A 192 7.45 9.01 1.61
CA VAL A 192 7.73 9.76 2.83
C VAL A 192 7.93 11.23 2.47
N THR A 193 6.93 12.07 2.70
CA THR A 193 6.89 13.45 2.17
C THR A 193 8.09 14.32 2.57
N PHE A 194 8.73 14.03 3.70
CA PHE A 194 9.95 14.74 4.09
C PHE A 194 11.08 14.55 3.07
N LEU A 195 11.25 13.33 2.55
CA LEU A 195 12.28 12.98 1.55
C LEU A 195 11.76 12.99 0.11
N GLN A 196 10.44 12.83 -0.08
CA GLN A 196 9.78 12.66 -1.38
C GLN A 196 8.74 13.77 -1.67
N LYS A 197 8.95 15.00 -1.19
CA LYS A 197 7.98 16.11 -1.31
C LYS A 197 7.45 16.34 -2.73
N SER A 198 8.32 16.30 -3.73
CA SER A 198 7.96 16.50 -5.13
C SER A 198 7.02 15.40 -5.65
N GLU A 199 7.30 14.15 -5.28
CA GLU A 199 6.50 13.00 -5.64
C GLU A 199 5.11 13.07 -4.99
N THR A 200 5.03 13.30 -3.67
CA THR A 200 3.75 13.47 -2.97
C THR A 200 2.91 14.58 -3.62
N LYS A 201 3.53 15.72 -3.91
CA LYS A 201 2.85 16.87 -4.55
C LYS A 201 2.30 16.51 -5.93
N GLU A 202 3.05 15.75 -6.73
CA GLU A 202 2.60 15.27 -8.03
C GLU A 202 1.44 14.28 -7.92
N VAL A 203 1.47 13.36 -6.94
CA VAL A 203 0.35 12.45 -6.68
C VAL A 203 -0.91 13.25 -6.31
N ILE A 204 -0.81 14.19 -5.37
CA ILE A 204 -1.93 15.03 -4.93
C ILE A 204 -2.52 15.81 -6.12
N LYS A 205 -1.67 16.43 -6.95
CA LYS A 205 -2.10 17.17 -8.15
C LYS A 205 -2.89 16.29 -9.11
N LYS A 206 -2.41 15.07 -9.38
CA LYS A 206 -3.06 14.12 -10.29
C LYS A 206 -4.36 13.59 -9.70
N VAL A 207 -4.43 13.34 -8.39
CA VAL A 207 -5.65 12.95 -7.68
C VAL A 207 -6.68 14.10 -7.73
N LYS A 208 -6.29 15.32 -7.37
CA LYS A 208 -7.15 16.52 -7.39
C LYS A 208 -7.77 16.77 -8.77
N LYS A 209 -7.05 16.49 -9.86
CA LYS A 209 -7.56 16.62 -11.23
C LYS A 209 -8.65 15.61 -11.59
N ASN A 210 -8.70 14.45 -10.95
CA ASN A 210 -9.63 13.36 -11.31
C ASN A 210 -10.73 13.12 -10.26
N PHE A 211 -10.59 13.60 -9.02
CA PHE A 211 -11.52 13.29 -7.93
C PHE A 211 -12.07 14.54 -7.26
N LYS A 212 -13.36 14.51 -6.92
CA LYS A 212 -14.06 15.63 -6.25
C LYS A 212 -13.66 15.77 -4.78
N LYS A 213 -13.37 14.64 -4.12
CA LYS A 213 -12.93 14.58 -2.73
C LYS A 213 -11.57 13.94 -2.67
N TYR A 214 -10.66 14.53 -1.89
CA TYR A 214 -9.32 14.03 -1.69
C TYR A 214 -8.72 14.58 -0.40
N GLY A 215 -7.63 13.97 0.04
CA GLY A 215 -6.85 14.42 1.17
C GLY A 215 -5.72 13.42 1.44
N VAL A 216 -5.15 13.48 2.64
CA VAL A 216 -4.08 12.58 3.06
C VAL A 216 -4.41 11.89 4.38
N LEU A 217 -3.86 10.69 4.54
CA LEU A 217 -3.66 10.00 5.80
C LEU A 217 -2.15 9.89 6.04
N LEU A 218 -1.72 10.10 7.27
CA LEU A 218 -0.33 9.95 7.67
C LEU A 218 -0.15 8.69 8.51
N THR A 219 0.93 7.97 8.26
CA THR A 219 1.38 6.85 9.09
C THR A 219 2.89 6.92 9.28
N VAL A 220 3.42 6.21 10.27
CA VAL A 220 4.87 6.11 10.52
C VAL A 220 5.25 4.64 10.45
N VAL A 221 6.07 4.30 9.46
CA VAL A 221 6.62 2.96 9.25
C VAL A 221 8.12 3.07 9.51
N PRO A 222 8.65 2.60 10.65
CA PRO A 222 10.04 2.80 11.02
C PRO A 222 11.07 2.33 9.99
N SER A 223 10.80 1.27 9.22
CA SER A 223 11.68 0.81 8.15
C SER A 223 11.69 1.74 6.93
N TYR A 224 10.73 2.66 6.80
CA TYR A 224 10.69 3.71 5.78
C TYR A 224 11.16 5.04 6.38
N ILE A 225 12.42 5.37 6.12
CA ILE A 225 13.09 6.51 6.74
C ILE A 225 12.49 7.86 6.33
N GLY A 226 12.57 8.85 7.24
CA GLY A 226 12.13 10.22 7.00
C GLY A 226 10.81 10.63 7.68
N GLY A 227 10.17 9.72 8.44
CA GLY A 227 9.03 10.05 9.29
C GLY A 227 7.68 9.70 8.68
N PHE A 228 6.81 10.70 8.47
CA PHE A 228 5.44 10.44 7.99
C PHE A 228 5.43 9.95 6.55
N MET A 229 5.04 8.70 6.37
CA MET A 229 4.57 8.19 5.10
C MET A 229 3.18 8.78 4.82
N THR A 230 2.98 9.26 3.59
CA THR A 230 1.75 9.91 3.16
C THR A 230 0.94 8.96 2.27
N LEU A 231 -0.30 8.71 2.67
CA LEU A 231 -1.26 7.93 1.91
C LEU A 231 -2.31 8.91 1.38
N VAL A 232 -2.27 9.20 0.08
CA VAL A 232 -3.26 10.09 -0.54
C VAL A 232 -4.55 9.30 -0.72
N TRP A 233 -5.67 9.84 -0.24
CA TRP A 233 -6.98 9.25 -0.47
C TRP A 233 -7.81 10.09 -1.42
N SER A 234 -8.74 9.46 -2.13
CA SER A 234 -9.66 10.11 -3.03
C SER A 234 -11.03 9.42 -3.09
N SER A 235 -12.05 10.18 -3.45
CA SER A 235 -13.41 9.68 -3.66
C SER A 235 -14.19 10.58 -4.62
N LYS A 236 -15.23 10.01 -5.23
CA LYS A 236 -16.21 10.77 -6.03
C LYS A 236 -17.17 11.58 -5.16
N LYS A 237 -17.46 11.11 -3.94
CA LYS A 237 -18.47 11.70 -3.04
C LYS A 237 -18.06 11.75 -1.57
N ILE A 238 -17.41 10.71 -1.06
CA ILE A 238 -17.13 10.56 0.37
C ILE A 238 -15.99 11.49 0.79
N ASP A 239 -16.19 12.20 1.89
CA ASP A 239 -15.19 13.05 2.51
C ASP A 239 -14.67 12.36 3.77
N MET A 240 -13.47 11.76 3.71
CA MET A 240 -12.93 10.97 4.82
C MET A 240 -12.70 11.81 6.09
N MET A 241 -12.44 13.11 5.93
CA MET A 241 -12.24 14.05 7.05
C MET A 241 -13.52 14.26 7.86
N LYS A 242 -14.67 14.24 7.17
CA LYS A 242 -15.99 14.52 7.77
C LYS A 242 -16.77 13.24 8.11
N SER A 243 -16.33 12.10 7.60
CA SER A 243 -17.04 10.82 7.75
C SER A 243 -16.83 10.24 9.15
N LYS A 244 -17.94 9.80 9.76
CA LYS A 244 -17.94 9.04 11.01
C LYS A 244 -17.79 7.55 10.71
N ILE A 245 -17.15 6.81 11.61
CA ILE A 245 -17.07 5.35 11.53
C ILE A 245 -18.48 4.78 11.60
N ILE A 246 -18.79 3.86 10.69
CA ILE A 246 -20.05 3.13 10.71
C ILE A 246 -19.94 2.04 11.79
N LYS A 247 -20.31 2.38 13.03
CA LYS A 247 -20.20 1.52 14.24
C LYS A 247 -20.80 0.11 14.11
N ARG A 248 -21.66 -0.13 13.13
CA ARG A 248 -22.36 -1.41 12.93
C ARG A 248 -21.45 -2.57 12.52
N LYS A 249 -20.18 -2.36 12.16
CA LYS A 249 -19.37 -3.40 11.50
C LYS A 249 -17.93 -3.51 12.02
N LEU A 250 -17.79 -4.30 13.09
CA LEU A 250 -16.61 -5.08 13.52
C LEU A 250 -15.56 -4.39 14.41
N LYS A 251 -15.24 -5.07 15.52
CA LYS A 251 -13.95 -5.01 16.22
C LYS A 251 -12.97 -5.91 15.47
N VAL A 252 -12.27 -5.38 14.47
CA VAL A 252 -11.13 -6.07 13.86
C VAL A 252 -9.93 -5.95 14.80
N LYS A 253 -9.16 -7.03 14.95
CA LYS A 253 -7.92 -7.00 15.74
C LYS A 253 -6.84 -6.30 14.91
N THR A 254 -6.29 -5.25 15.47
CA THR A 254 -5.25 -4.40 14.89
C THR A 254 -4.10 -4.24 15.87
N THR A 255 -2.92 -3.96 15.35
CA THR A 255 -1.68 -3.70 16.08
C THR A 255 -1.39 -2.20 16.13
N TYR A 256 -1.64 -1.48 15.04
CA TYR A 256 -1.33 -0.06 14.88
C TYR A 256 -2.58 0.81 14.84
N TYR A 257 -3.58 0.42 14.05
CA TYR A 257 -4.78 1.20 13.81
C TYR A 257 -5.75 1.16 15.00
N ASN A 258 -6.24 2.33 15.39
CA ASN A 258 -7.41 2.51 16.24
C ASN A 258 -8.13 3.82 15.86
N GLU A 259 -9.24 4.15 16.52
CA GLU A 259 -10.02 5.35 16.16
C GLU A 259 -9.23 6.66 16.38
N GLU A 260 -8.38 6.73 17.40
CA GLU A 260 -7.56 7.90 17.70
C GLU A 260 -6.45 8.08 16.67
N ILE A 261 -5.79 6.98 16.28
CA ILE A 261 -4.82 6.96 15.18
C ILE A 261 -5.50 7.39 13.88
N ARG A 262 -6.73 6.95 13.59
CA ARG A 262 -7.47 7.46 12.43
C ARG A 262 -7.64 8.98 12.49
N LYS A 263 -8.09 9.53 13.63
CA LYS A 263 -8.28 10.98 13.80
C LYS A 263 -6.96 11.75 13.65
N GLY A 264 -5.90 11.25 14.29
CA GLY A 264 -4.55 11.83 14.21
C GLY A 264 -3.98 11.79 12.79
N SER A 265 -4.13 10.67 12.09
CA SER A 265 -3.61 10.48 10.72
C SER A 265 -4.19 11.45 9.69
N LEU A 266 -5.40 11.97 9.93
CA LEU A 266 -6.05 12.97 9.08
C LEU A 266 -5.50 14.39 9.32
N SER A 267 -4.73 14.59 10.39
CA SER A 267 -4.09 15.86 10.72
C SER A 267 -2.71 15.93 10.10
N SER A 268 -2.38 17.06 9.47
CA SER A 268 -1.10 17.23 8.76
C SER A 268 -0.22 18.34 9.36
N PRO A 269 1.11 18.15 9.44
CA PRO A 269 2.04 19.22 9.76
C PRO A 269 2.09 20.26 8.62
N ASN A 270 2.56 21.47 8.93
CA ASN A 270 2.51 22.60 8.00
C ASN A 270 3.24 22.35 6.68
N PHE A 271 4.34 21.61 6.68
CA PHE A 271 5.07 21.30 5.44
C PHE A 271 4.27 20.38 4.49
N ILE A 272 3.42 19.49 5.01
CA ILE A 272 2.50 18.67 4.21
C ILE A 272 1.29 19.51 3.81
N LYS A 273 0.72 20.32 4.72
CA LYS A 273 -0.38 21.24 4.39
C LYS A 273 -0.04 22.17 3.22
N SER A 274 1.22 22.60 3.11
CA SER A 274 1.70 23.47 2.02
C SER A 274 1.61 22.88 0.61
N ILE A 275 1.37 21.56 0.48
CA ILE A 275 1.29 20.87 -0.82
C ILE A 275 -0.07 20.19 -1.11
N LEU A 276 -1.07 20.34 -0.21
CA LEU A 276 -2.45 19.85 -0.40
C LEU A 276 -3.26 20.76 -1.35
#